data_AF-A0A376VKD2-F1
#
_entry.id   AF-A0A376VKD2-F1
#
_cell.length_a   1.000
_cell.length_b   1.000
_cell.length_c   1.000
_cell.angle_alpha   90.00
_cell.angle_beta   90.00
_cell.angle_gamma   90.00
#
_symmetry.space_group_name_H-M   'P 1'
#
loop_
_entity.id
_entity.type
_entity.pdbx_description
1 polymer ?
#
loop_
_entity_poly.entity_id
_entity_poly.type
_entity_poly.pdbx_seq_one_letter_code
_entity_poly.pdbx_strand_id
1 'polypeptide(L)'
;MGYGHQYTATAYATARALGLRAKIDQEQGWHKTLSNVGVNGVTGISASVFWDLQESGTDADLLNESGVTTLIRRDGFRFWGNRTCSDDPLFLFENYTRTAQVLADTMAEAHMWAVDKPITATLIRDIVDGINAKFRELKTNGYIVDATCWFSEESNDAETLKAGKLYIDYDYTPVPPLENLTLRQRITDKYLANLVTSVNSN
;
A
#
# COMPACT_ATOMS: atom_id res chain seq x y z
N MET A 1 -12.04 -1.36 50.38
CA MET A 1 -12.23 -1.07 48.94
C MET A 1 -10.98 -0.36 48.45
N GLY A 2 -10.03 -1.10 47.86
CA GLY A 2 -8.78 -0.51 47.37
C GLY A 2 -9.00 0.13 46.00
N TYR A 3 -8.75 1.43 45.88
CA TYR A 3 -8.63 2.11 44.61
C TYR A 3 -7.35 1.62 43.92
N GLY A 4 -7.49 0.73 42.92
CA GLY A 4 -6.37 0.35 42.07
C GLY A 4 -5.91 1.55 41.26
N HIS A 5 -4.71 2.06 41.56
CA HIS A 5 -4.03 3.03 40.69
C HIS A 5 -3.80 2.36 39.32
N GLN A 6 -4.50 2.81 38.28
CA GLN A 6 -4.16 2.46 36.91
C GLN A 6 -2.89 3.24 36.54
N TYR A 7 -1.74 2.56 36.59
CA TYR A 7 -0.50 3.11 36.06
C TYR A 7 -0.59 3.16 34.54
N THR A 8 -0.57 4.37 33.99
CA THR A 8 -0.38 4.58 32.55
C THR A 8 1.12 4.60 32.26
N ALA A 9 1.56 3.76 31.31
CA ALA A 9 2.92 3.75 30.83
C ALA A 9 2.96 4.23 29.37
N THR A 10 3.93 5.08 29.05
CA THR A 10 4.14 5.54 27.67
C THR A 10 4.61 4.38 26.80
N ALA A 11 3.82 4.03 25.79
CA ALA A 11 4.24 3.16 24.70
C ALA A 11 4.58 4.02 23.47
N TYR A 12 5.75 3.81 22.88
CA TYR A 12 6.14 4.56 21.69
C TYR A 12 5.26 4.21 20.49
N ALA A 13 4.73 5.24 19.82
CA ALA A 13 3.87 5.08 18.65
C ALA A 13 4.57 4.28 17.54
N THR A 14 5.89 4.46 17.37
CA THR A 14 6.70 3.70 16.40
C THR A 14 6.68 2.19 16.67
N ALA A 15 6.84 1.75 17.93
CA ALA A 15 6.77 0.33 18.28
C ALA A 15 5.37 -0.25 18.03
N ARG A 16 4.31 0.52 18.32
CA ARG A 16 2.93 0.13 18.00
C ARG A 16 2.69 0.07 16.49
N ALA A 17 3.24 1.01 15.72
CA ALA A 17 3.17 1.03 14.27
C ALA A 17 3.83 -0.21 13.67
N LEU A 18 5.05 -0.56 14.09
CA LEU A 18 5.76 -1.75 13.62
C LEU A 18 5.01 -3.05 13.94
N GLY A 19 4.51 -3.19 15.17
CA GLY A 19 3.71 -4.37 15.54
C GLY A 19 2.41 -4.48 14.74
N LEU A 20 1.72 -3.36 14.54
CA LEU A 20 0.53 -3.33 13.70
C LEU A 20 0.85 -3.61 12.24
N ARG A 21 2.01 -3.14 11.77
CA ARG A 21 2.46 -3.34 10.40
C ARG A 21 2.64 -4.82 10.08
N ALA A 22 3.34 -5.54 10.95
CA ALA A 22 3.51 -6.99 10.86
C ALA A 22 2.16 -7.72 10.88
N LYS A 23 1.23 -7.29 11.74
CA LYS A 23 -0.12 -7.86 11.78
C LYS A 23 -0.87 -7.67 10.46
N ILE A 24 -0.85 -6.45 9.90
CA ILE A 24 -1.52 -6.18 8.62
C ILE A 24 -0.92 -7.03 7.51
N ASP A 25 0.42 -7.18 7.48
CA ASP A 25 1.07 -8.00 6.44
C ASP A 25 0.63 -9.46 6.49
N GLN A 26 0.44 -10.00 7.69
CA GLN A 26 0.00 -11.39 7.88
C GLN A 26 -1.48 -11.61 7.58
N GLU A 27 -2.35 -10.64 7.91
CA GLU A 27 -3.80 -10.80 7.83
C GLU A 27 -4.42 -10.27 6.54
N GLN A 28 -3.85 -9.20 5.98
CA GLN A 28 -4.38 -8.47 4.82
C GLN A 28 -3.36 -8.39 3.68
N GLY A 29 -2.07 -8.35 3.99
CA GLY A 29 -0.99 -8.22 3.02
C GLY A 29 -0.30 -6.84 3.03
N TRP A 30 0.91 -6.79 2.47
CA TRP A 30 1.73 -5.56 2.41
C TRP A 30 1.10 -4.45 1.57
N HIS A 31 0.19 -4.79 0.65
CA HIS A 31 -0.50 -3.84 -0.21
C HIS A 31 -1.48 -2.95 0.55
N LYS A 32 -1.92 -3.34 1.76
CA LYS A 32 -2.71 -2.51 2.67
C LYS A 32 -1.81 -1.57 3.48
N THR A 33 -2.13 -0.29 3.52
CA THR A 33 -1.43 0.74 4.33
C THR A 33 -1.68 0.60 5.83
N LEU A 34 -0.81 1.19 6.66
CA LEU A 34 -0.98 1.28 8.12
C LEU A 34 -2.20 2.13 8.51
N SER A 35 -2.54 3.10 7.67
CA SER A 35 -3.62 4.07 7.91
C SER A 35 -4.99 3.40 8.09
N ASN A 36 -5.78 3.99 8.99
CA ASN A 36 -7.13 3.62 9.40
C ASN A 36 -7.26 2.21 10.01
N VAL A 37 -6.18 1.67 10.59
CA VAL A 37 -6.20 0.40 11.32
C VAL A 37 -6.20 0.66 12.83
N GLY A 38 -7.06 -0.05 13.55
CA GLY A 38 -7.22 0.08 15.01
C GLY A 38 -5.96 -0.32 15.79
N VAL A 39 -5.61 0.49 16.79
CA VAL A 39 -4.45 0.27 17.67
C VAL A 39 -4.92 -0.20 19.04
N ASN A 40 -4.60 -1.45 19.37
CA ASN A 40 -5.03 -2.09 20.60
C ASN A 40 -4.23 -1.61 21.82
N GLY A 41 -4.89 -1.51 22.98
CA GLY A 41 -4.26 -1.24 24.27
C GLY A 41 -3.74 0.20 24.45
N VAL A 42 -4.18 1.14 23.60
CA VAL A 42 -3.87 2.57 23.72
C VAL A 42 -5.04 3.27 24.40
N THR A 43 -4.74 4.08 25.41
CA THR A 43 -5.73 4.84 26.19
C THR A 43 -5.65 6.36 25.99
N GLY A 44 -4.58 6.84 25.36
CA GLY A 44 -4.32 8.25 25.11
C GLY A 44 -3.14 8.47 24.17
N ILE A 45 -2.98 9.72 23.72
CA ILE A 45 -1.83 10.19 22.93
C ILE A 45 -1.10 11.29 23.71
N SER A 46 0.22 11.41 23.50
CA SER A 46 1.05 12.36 24.25
C SER A 46 0.88 13.82 23.83
N ALA A 47 0.35 14.06 22.64
CA ALA A 47 0.00 15.37 22.11
C ALA A 47 -1.37 15.28 21.45
N SER A 48 -2.25 16.24 21.70
CA SER A 48 -3.55 16.32 21.04
C SER A 48 -3.34 16.57 19.55
N VAL A 49 -4.14 15.90 18.74
CA VAL A 49 -4.18 16.04 17.28
C VAL A 49 -5.64 16.23 16.92
N PHE A 50 -5.99 17.42 16.43
CA PHE A 50 -7.32 17.66 15.90
C PHE A 50 -7.53 16.87 14.60
N TRP A 51 -8.67 16.19 14.52
CA TRP A 51 -9.10 15.44 13.36
C TRP A 51 -10.62 15.47 13.29
N ASP A 52 -11.14 15.67 12.09
CA ASP A 52 -12.54 15.56 11.75
C ASP A 52 -12.65 14.92 10.35
N LEU A 53 -13.75 14.20 10.10
CA LEU A 53 -13.95 13.50 8.83
C LEU A 53 -14.40 14.44 7.69
N GLN A 54 -15.06 15.53 8.03
CA GLN A 54 -15.70 16.46 7.10
C GLN A 54 -14.91 17.77 6.96
N GLU A 55 -14.16 18.15 7.98
CA GLU A 55 -13.33 19.35 7.97
C GLU A 55 -11.98 19.11 7.26
N SER A 56 -11.54 20.10 6.50
CA SER A 56 -10.23 20.10 5.85
C SER A 56 -9.26 21.01 6.59
N GLY A 57 -7.96 20.68 6.58
CA GLY A 57 -6.93 21.51 7.22
C GLY A 57 -6.83 21.26 8.72
N THR A 58 -7.19 20.05 9.14
CA THR A 58 -7.00 19.58 10.52
C THR A 58 -5.52 19.38 10.84
N ASP A 59 -5.15 19.25 12.12
CA ASP A 59 -3.76 18.93 12.50
C ASP A 59 -3.31 17.62 11.85
N ALA A 60 -4.22 16.65 11.75
CA ALA A 60 -3.96 15.38 11.09
C ALA A 60 -3.69 15.52 9.58
N ASP A 61 -4.37 16.46 8.90
CA ASP A 61 -4.13 16.74 7.48
C ASP A 61 -2.76 17.36 7.29
N LEU A 62 -2.42 18.39 8.09
CA LEU A 62 -1.12 19.07 8.03
C LEU A 62 0.03 18.08 8.22
N LEU A 63 -0.09 17.17 9.20
CA LEU A 63 0.90 16.15 9.47
C LEU A 63 1.00 15.14 8.32
N ASN A 64 -0.12 14.63 7.82
CA ASN A 64 -0.10 13.66 6.72
C ASN A 64 0.46 14.27 5.43
N GLU A 65 0.10 15.50 5.09
CA GLU A 65 0.65 16.24 3.94
C GLU A 65 2.17 16.42 4.04
N SER A 66 2.71 16.45 5.26
CA SER A 66 4.14 16.52 5.55
C SER A 66 4.82 15.14 5.69
N GLY A 67 4.13 14.05 5.32
CA GLY A 67 4.67 12.68 5.44
C GLY A 67 4.71 12.12 6.87
N VAL A 68 3.99 12.74 7.80
CA VAL A 68 3.95 12.33 9.22
C VAL A 68 2.64 11.61 9.53
N THR A 69 2.70 10.29 9.72
CA THR A 69 1.57 9.51 10.23
C THR A 69 1.31 9.82 11.71
N THR A 70 0.05 10.06 12.06
CA THR A 70 -0.38 10.40 13.41
C THR A 70 -1.41 9.39 13.96
N LEU A 71 -1.87 9.60 15.20
CA LEU A 71 -2.97 8.85 15.81
C LEU A 71 -4.20 9.74 15.94
N ILE A 72 -5.33 9.25 15.44
CA ILE A 72 -6.65 9.87 15.62
C ILE A 72 -7.51 9.01 16.54
N ARG A 73 -8.63 9.59 17.03
CA ARG A 73 -9.61 8.87 17.83
C ARG A 73 -10.96 8.80 17.11
N ARG A 74 -11.25 7.66 16.48
CA ARG A 74 -12.53 7.31 15.87
C ARG A 74 -12.81 5.84 16.09
N ASP A 75 -13.80 5.52 16.91
CA ASP A 75 -14.13 4.14 17.31
C ASP A 75 -12.93 3.39 17.89
N GLY A 76 -12.13 4.08 18.70
CA GLY A 76 -10.80 3.66 19.17
C GLY A 76 -9.67 4.51 18.60
N PHE A 77 -8.43 4.19 18.96
CA PHE A 77 -7.26 4.84 18.37
C PHE A 77 -6.89 4.18 17.05
N ARG A 78 -6.51 4.98 16.06
CA ARG A 78 -6.15 4.52 14.72
C ARG A 78 -4.96 5.32 14.22
N PHE A 79 -4.04 4.65 13.53
CA PHE A 79 -3.07 5.39 12.72
C PHE A 79 -3.78 6.11 11.59
N TRP A 80 -3.36 7.33 11.30
CA TRP A 80 -3.91 8.17 10.25
C TRP A 80 -2.77 8.79 9.46
N GLY A 81 -2.78 8.50 8.17
CA GLY A 81 -1.74 8.90 7.24
C GLY A 81 -0.96 7.71 6.70
N ASN A 82 -0.68 7.75 5.41
CA ASN A 82 -0.05 6.69 4.63
C ASN A 82 0.99 7.26 3.65
N ARG A 83 1.32 8.54 3.75
CA ARG A 83 2.38 9.17 2.97
C ARG A 83 3.76 8.89 3.59
N THR A 84 4.78 8.85 2.75
CA THR A 84 6.18 8.76 3.15
C THR A 84 6.83 10.14 3.09
N CYS A 85 8.07 10.26 3.58
CA CYS A 85 8.90 11.44 3.40
C CYS A 85 9.70 11.41 2.08
N SER A 86 9.26 10.63 1.09
CA SER A 86 9.93 10.55 -0.22
C SER A 86 9.69 11.82 -1.03
N ASP A 87 10.75 12.37 -1.62
CA ASP A 87 10.65 13.45 -2.61
C ASP A 87 10.22 12.92 -4.00
N ASP A 88 10.34 11.61 -4.23
CA ASP A 88 9.86 10.96 -5.45
C ASP A 88 8.36 10.63 -5.34
N PRO A 89 7.50 11.22 -6.19
CA PRO A 89 6.06 10.96 -6.19
C PRO A 89 5.67 9.50 -6.43
N LEU A 90 6.52 8.70 -7.08
CA LEU A 90 6.27 7.26 -7.28
C LEU A 90 6.32 6.47 -5.96
N PHE A 91 6.96 7.02 -4.93
CA PHE A 91 7.08 6.43 -3.60
C PHE A 91 6.32 7.22 -2.53
N LEU A 92 5.36 8.06 -2.95
CA LEU A 92 4.58 8.91 -2.06
C LEU A 92 3.84 8.10 -0.99
N PHE A 93 3.29 6.93 -1.33
CA PHE A 93 2.53 6.11 -0.39
C PHE A 93 3.38 4.97 0.20
N GLU A 94 3.19 4.70 1.49
CA GLU A 94 3.84 3.61 2.23
C GLU A 94 3.75 2.29 1.45
N ASN A 95 2.56 1.91 0.98
CA ASN A 95 2.37 0.63 0.31
C ASN A 95 3.05 0.58 -1.08
N TYR A 96 3.36 1.71 -1.70
CA TYR A 96 4.09 1.75 -2.98
C TYR A 96 5.56 1.40 -2.75
N THR A 97 6.21 2.07 -1.80
CA THR A 97 7.58 1.75 -1.36
C THR A 97 7.69 0.29 -0.93
N ARG A 98 6.71 -0.19 -0.16
CA ARG A 98 6.68 -1.58 0.28
C ARG A 98 6.49 -2.57 -0.86
N THR A 99 5.63 -2.26 -1.83
CA THR A 99 5.45 -3.13 -3.00
C THR A 99 6.74 -3.24 -3.79
N ALA A 100 7.45 -2.14 -4.00
CA ALA A 100 8.74 -2.13 -4.70
C ALA A 100 9.76 -3.05 -4.02
N GLN A 101 9.92 -2.93 -2.70
CA GLN A 101 10.86 -3.73 -1.91
C GLN A 101 10.48 -5.21 -1.91
N VAL A 102 9.20 -5.53 -1.63
CA VAL A 102 8.73 -6.92 -1.60
C VAL A 102 8.89 -7.58 -2.97
N LEU A 103 8.60 -6.88 -4.07
CA LEU A 103 8.79 -7.43 -5.41
C LEU A 103 10.28 -7.69 -5.69
N ALA A 104 11.16 -6.74 -5.39
CA ALA A 104 12.60 -6.90 -5.59
C ALA A 104 13.16 -8.12 -4.83
N ASP A 105 12.83 -8.24 -3.54
CA ASP A 105 13.26 -9.36 -2.71
C ASP A 105 12.67 -10.69 -3.20
N THR A 106 11.37 -10.72 -3.52
CA THR A 106 10.68 -11.92 -4.02
C THR A 106 11.33 -12.43 -5.31
N MET A 107 11.66 -11.54 -6.25
CA MET A 107 12.26 -11.95 -7.52
C MET A 107 13.72 -12.36 -7.33
N ALA A 108 14.51 -11.64 -6.53
CA ALA A 108 15.89 -11.99 -6.26
C ALA A 108 16.01 -13.37 -5.58
N GLU A 109 15.25 -13.61 -4.52
CA GLU A 109 15.27 -14.88 -3.77
C GLU A 109 14.81 -16.06 -4.62
N ALA A 110 13.76 -15.87 -5.43
CA ALA A 110 13.21 -16.93 -6.27
C ALA A 110 14.15 -17.37 -7.41
N HIS A 111 15.13 -16.55 -7.79
CA HIS A 111 16.01 -16.80 -8.94
C HIS A 111 17.44 -17.19 -8.56
N MET A 112 17.71 -17.49 -7.28
CA MET A 112 19.02 -17.99 -6.83
C MET A 112 19.47 -19.24 -7.62
N TRP A 113 18.54 -20.07 -8.09
CA TRP A 113 18.83 -21.24 -8.91
C TRP A 113 19.50 -20.93 -10.25
N ALA A 114 19.32 -19.72 -10.78
CA ALA A 114 19.84 -19.30 -12.08
C ALA A 114 21.27 -18.76 -12.02
N VAL A 115 21.74 -18.41 -10.82
CA VAL A 115 23.09 -17.88 -10.59
C VAL A 115 24.14 -18.87 -11.08
N ASP A 116 25.17 -18.36 -11.77
CA ASP A 116 26.30 -19.09 -12.35
C ASP A 116 25.95 -20.17 -13.39
N LYS A 117 24.69 -20.23 -13.86
CA LYS A 117 24.32 -21.08 -14.99
C LYS A 117 24.79 -20.46 -16.32
N PRO A 118 25.10 -21.29 -17.34
CA PRO A 118 25.42 -20.77 -18.67
C PRO A 118 24.27 -19.95 -19.24
N ILE A 119 24.56 -18.74 -19.70
CA ILE A 119 23.58 -17.88 -20.36
C ILE A 119 23.18 -18.54 -21.69
N THR A 120 21.92 -18.95 -21.79
CA THR A 120 21.33 -19.53 -22.99
C THR A 120 19.97 -18.89 -23.22
N ALA A 121 19.49 -18.91 -24.46
CA ALA A 121 18.16 -18.42 -24.77
C ALA A 121 17.05 -19.14 -23.97
N THR A 122 17.26 -20.42 -23.63
CA THR A 122 16.33 -21.17 -22.77
C THR A 122 16.36 -20.65 -21.34
N LEU A 123 17.54 -20.41 -20.75
CA LEU A 123 17.64 -19.85 -19.40
C LEU A 123 16.93 -18.49 -19.30
N ILE A 124 17.13 -17.62 -20.29
CA ILE A 124 16.47 -16.29 -20.33
C ILE A 124 14.95 -16.45 -20.36
N ARG A 125 14.42 -17.32 -21.24
CA ARG A 125 12.98 -17.59 -21.31
C ARG A 125 12.43 -18.15 -20.01
N ASP A 126 13.12 -19.12 -19.40
CA ASP A 126 12.70 -19.74 -18.14
C ASP A 126 12.60 -18.70 -17.00
N ILE A 127 13.53 -17.75 -16.93
CA ILE A 127 13.50 -16.64 -15.96
C ILE A 127 12.30 -15.72 -16.23
N VAL A 128 12.14 -15.25 -17.47
CA VAL A 128 11.05 -14.34 -17.85
C VAL A 128 9.68 -14.98 -17.62
N ASP A 129 9.52 -16.25 -17.99
CA ASP A 129 8.28 -17.01 -17.79
C ASP A 129 7.98 -17.23 -16.31
N GLY A 130 9.01 -17.50 -15.49
CA GLY A 130 8.91 -17.63 -14.04
C GLY A 130 8.45 -16.35 -13.36
N ILE A 131 9.08 -15.20 -13.68
CA ILE A 131 8.71 -13.89 -13.14
C ILE A 131 7.26 -13.54 -13.55
N ASN A 132 6.91 -13.70 -14.84
CA ASN A 132 5.55 -13.42 -15.31
C ASN A 132 4.51 -14.36 -14.68
N ALA A 133 4.86 -15.61 -14.37
CA ALA A 133 3.99 -16.50 -13.62
C ALA A 133 3.72 -15.98 -12.21
N LYS A 134 4.76 -15.48 -11.52
CA LYS A 134 4.59 -14.86 -10.19
C LYS A 134 3.75 -13.58 -10.26
N PHE A 135 3.93 -12.74 -11.27
CA PHE A 135 3.10 -11.55 -11.44
C PHE A 135 1.63 -11.87 -11.66
N ARG A 136 1.31 -12.91 -12.46
CA ARG A 136 -0.07 -13.38 -12.61
C ARG A 136 -0.67 -13.80 -11.27
N GLU A 137 0.08 -14.54 -10.45
CA GLU A 137 -0.36 -14.93 -9.10
C GLU A 137 -0.63 -13.71 -8.21
N LEU A 138 0.30 -12.76 -8.16
CA LEU A 138 0.17 -11.55 -7.34
C LEU A 138 -1.01 -10.68 -7.77
N LYS A 139 -1.24 -10.54 -9.08
CA LYS A 139 -2.41 -9.85 -9.65
C LYS A 139 -3.71 -10.54 -9.28
N THR A 140 -3.80 -11.87 -9.46
CA THR A 140 -4.99 -12.65 -9.11
C THR A 140 -5.33 -12.51 -7.63
N ASN A 141 -4.32 -12.43 -6.77
CA ASN A 141 -4.49 -12.24 -5.33
C ASN A 141 -4.66 -10.77 -4.90
N GLY A 142 -4.65 -9.82 -5.84
CA GLY A 142 -4.88 -8.39 -5.55
C GLY A 142 -3.72 -7.66 -4.88
N TYR A 143 -2.49 -8.20 -4.89
CA TYR A 143 -1.31 -7.54 -4.32
C TYR A 143 -0.78 -6.40 -5.20
N ILE A 144 -1.03 -6.48 -6.51
CA ILE A 144 -0.68 -5.48 -7.52
C ILE A 144 -1.83 -5.35 -8.53
N VAL A 145 -1.86 -4.25 -9.28
CA VAL A 145 -2.84 -4.05 -10.36
C VAL A 145 -2.45 -4.86 -11.59
N ASP A 146 -1.19 -4.72 -12.02
CA ASP A 146 -0.59 -5.48 -13.12
C ASP A 146 0.93 -5.37 -13.10
N ALA A 147 1.60 -6.24 -13.85
CA ALA A 147 3.05 -6.22 -14.07
C ALA A 147 3.45 -7.08 -15.27
N THR A 148 4.52 -6.70 -15.96
CA THR A 148 5.10 -7.48 -17.05
C THR A 148 6.61 -7.55 -16.91
N CYS A 149 7.19 -8.71 -17.19
CA CYS A 149 8.62 -8.95 -17.31
C CYS A 149 8.99 -9.28 -18.75
N TRP A 150 10.10 -8.73 -19.24
CA TRP A 150 10.61 -9.01 -20.58
C TRP A 150 12.14 -8.98 -20.64
N PHE A 151 12.67 -9.52 -21.73
CA PHE A 151 14.07 -9.39 -22.09
C PHE A 151 14.22 -8.27 -23.13
N SER A 152 15.10 -7.31 -22.88
CA SER A 152 15.43 -6.23 -23.80
C SER A 152 16.81 -6.46 -24.42
N GLU A 153 16.89 -6.45 -25.75
CA GLU A 153 18.18 -6.51 -26.46
C GLU A 153 19.00 -5.23 -26.24
N GLU A 154 18.34 -4.09 -26.08
CA GLU A 154 19.01 -2.80 -25.82
C GLU A 154 19.76 -2.81 -24.48
N SER A 155 19.20 -3.49 -23.48
CA SER A 155 19.82 -3.65 -22.16
C SER A 155 20.91 -4.74 -22.14
N ASN A 156 21.02 -5.57 -23.19
CA ASN A 156 21.84 -6.79 -23.20
C ASN A 156 22.69 -6.92 -24.47
N ASP A 157 23.53 -5.92 -24.73
CA ASP A 157 24.48 -5.96 -25.83
C ASP A 157 25.55 -7.07 -25.68
N ALA A 158 26.32 -7.29 -26.75
CA ALA A 158 27.33 -8.34 -26.78
C ALA A 158 28.44 -8.15 -25.73
N GLU A 159 28.78 -6.90 -25.37
CA GLU A 159 29.79 -6.62 -24.35
C GLU A 159 29.27 -6.99 -22.95
N THR A 160 28.03 -6.66 -22.65
CA THR A 160 27.31 -7.01 -21.42
C THR A 160 27.25 -8.52 -21.23
N LEU A 161 26.78 -9.25 -22.25
CA LEU A 161 26.68 -10.71 -22.18
C LEU A 161 28.05 -11.37 -22.08
N LYS A 162 29.07 -10.86 -22.78
CA LYS A 162 30.45 -11.34 -22.67
C LYS A 162 31.04 -11.12 -21.27
N ALA A 163 30.59 -10.09 -20.56
CA ALA A 163 30.95 -9.84 -19.17
C ALA A 163 30.19 -10.73 -18.17
N GLY A 164 29.35 -11.66 -18.65
CA GLY A 164 28.56 -12.56 -17.80
C GLY A 164 27.37 -11.87 -17.11
N LYS A 165 26.94 -10.72 -17.63
CA LYS A 165 25.81 -9.96 -17.09
C LYS A 165 24.56 -10.21 -17.92
N LEU A 166 23.42 -10.28 -17.25
CA LEU A 166 22.11 -10.40 -17.85
C LEU A 166 21.17 -9.44 -17.13
N TYR A 167 20.52 -8.56 -17.89
CA TYR A 167 19.50 -7.65 -17.40
C TYR A 167 18.13 -8.16 -17.84
N ILE A 168 17.22 -8.24 -16.88
CA ILE A 168 15.81 -8.59 -17.10
C ILE A 168 14.99 -7.42 -16.61
N ASP A 169 14.21 -6.85 -17.52
CA ASP A 169 13.40 -5.67 -17.25
C ASP A 169 12.00 -6.11 -16.79
N TYR A 170 11.45 -5.38 -15.85
CA TYR A 170 10.04 -5.51 -15.48
C TYR A 170 9.45 -4.20 -15.00
N ASP A 171 8.16 -4.02 -15.28
CA ASP A 171 7.34 -2.95 -14.74
C ASP A 171 6.22 -3.52 -13.86
N TYR A 172 5.66 -2.68 -13.02
CA TYR A 172 4.54 -3.04 -12.15
C TYR A 172 3.74 -1.81 -11.74
N THR A 173 2.46 -2.03 -11.43
CA THR A 173 1.57 -1.01 -10.87
C THR A 173 1.12 -1.46 -9.47
N PRO A 174 1.55 -0.78 -8.39
CA PRO A 174 1.08 -1.07 -7.03
C PRO A 174 -0.40 -0.70 -6.88
N VAL A 175 -1.07 -1.27 -5.88
CA VAL A 175 -2.49 -0.96 -5.61
C VAL A 175 -2.60 0.43 -4.96
N PRO A 176 -3.31 1.40 -5.57
CA PRO A 176 -3.50 2.72 -4.98
C PRO A 176 -4.31 2.66 -3.68
N PRO A 177 -3.85 3.29 -2.58
CA PRO A 177 -4.71 3.49 -1.44
C PRO A 177 -5.77 4.56 -1.76
N LEU A 178 -7.00 4.35 -1.30
CA LEU A 178 -8.04 5.37 -1.34
C LEU A 178 -7.80 6.40 -0.23
N GLU A 179 -6.80 7.28 -0.41
CA GLU A 179 -6.47 8.33 0.57
C GLU A 179 -7.58 9.37 0.70
N ASN A 180 -8.21 9.77 -0.41
CA ASN A 180 -9.25 10.79 -0.42
C ASN A 180 -10.48 10.34 -1.22
N LEU A 181 -11.62 10.26 -0.54
CA LEU A 181 -12.92 9.93 -1.14
C LEU A 181 -13.82 11.17 -1.15
N THR A 182 -14.02 11.76 -2.33
CA THR A 182 -14.92 12.90 -2.51
C THR A 182 -16.29 12.47 -3.01
N LEU A 183 -17.33 12.62 -2.18
CA LEU A 183 -18.72 12.38 -2.59
C LEU A 183 -19.32 13.64 -3.25
N ARG A 184 -19.64 13.54 -4.55
CA ARG A 184 -20.24 14.65 -5.33
C ARG A 184 -21.76 14.55 -5.36
N GLN A 185 -22.41 15.26 -4.43
CA GLN A 185 -23.87 15.31 -4.32
C GLN A 185 -24.49 16.22 -5.39
N ARG A 186 -25.69 15.86 -5.86
CA ARG A 186 -26.50 16.64 -6.82
C ARG A 186 -27.97 16.52 -6.46
N ILE A 187 -28.70 17.63 -6.47
CA ILE A 187 -30.17 17.65 -6.41
C ILE A 187 -30.69 17.46 -7.85
N THR A 188 -31.74 16.65 -8.04
CA THR A 188 -32.31 16.35 -9.35
C THR A 188 -33.82 16.14 -9.29
N ASP A 189 -34.54 16.76 -10.23
CA ASP A 189 -36.00 16.62 -10.36
C ASP A 189 -36.42 15.44 -11.25
N LYS A 190 -35.46 14.73 -11.87
CA LYS A 190 -35.68 13.56 -12.74
C LYS A 190 -36.66 12.53 -12.16
N TYR A 191 -36.66 12.36 -10.84
CA TYR A 191 -37.47 11.36 -10.16
C TYR A 191 -38.91 11.82 -9.86
N LEU A 192 -39.19 13.12 -9.97
CA LEU A 192 -40.53 13.67 -9.75
C LEU A 192 -41.49 13.30 -10.88
N ALA A 193 -41.00 13.11 -12.11
CA ALA A 193 -41.82 12.64 -13.22
C ALA A 193 -42.45 11.25 -12.94
N ASN A 194 -41.67 10.33 -12.36
CA ASN A 194 -42.15 9.00 -11.99
C ASN A 194 -43.08 9.03 -10.77
N LEU A 195 -42.89 9.98 -9.86
CA LEU A 195 -43.80 10.18 -8.72
C LEU A 195 -45.21 10.50 -9.19
N VAL A 196 -45.37 11.40 -10.17
CA VAL A 196 -46.69 11.77 -10.73
C VAL A 196 -47.35 10.58 -11.43
N THR A 197 -46.59 9.77 -12.18
CA THR A 197 -47.12 8.56 -12.84
C THR A 197 -47.52 7.46 -11.85
N SER A 198 -46.82 7.34 -10.72
CA SER A 198 -47.08 6.31 -9.70
C SER A 198 -48.42 6.50 -8.97
N VAL A 199 -48.96 7.72 -8.92
CA VAL A 199 -50.25 8.02 -8.29
C VAL A 199 -51.44 7.43 -9.06
N ASN A 200 -51.32 7.31 -10.38
CA ASN A 200 -52.43 6.90 -11.26
C ASN A 200 -52.36 5.43 -11.70
N SER A 201 -51.36 4.67 -11.22
CA SER A 201 -51.16 3.26 -11.57
C SER A 201 -51.59 2.37 -10.39
N ASN A 202 -52.90 2.23 -10.18
CA ASN A 202 -53.52 1.18 -9.37
C ASN A 202 -54.36 0.26 -10.27
#